data_AF-A0A838RZE5-F1
#
_entry.id   AF-A0A838RZE5-F1
#
_cell.length_a   1.000
_cell.length_b   1.000
_cell.length_c   1.000
_cell.angle_alpha   90.00
_cell.angle_beta   90.00
_cell.angle_gamma   90.00
#
_symmetry.space_group_name_H-M   'P 1'
#
loop_
_entity.id
_entity.type
_entity.pdbx_description
1 polymer ?
#
loop_
_entity_poly.entity_id
_entity_poly.type
_entity_poly.pdbx_seq_one_letter_code
_entity_poly.pdbx_strand_id
1 'polypeptide(L)'
;MKRRRARSSGVRNPVRNAVLFGLITVVSIVLVLLGVADMRETNRTGSPLLALGLFPALLCPIFFIHYLSKIRVFRDMHSGRSAIARWTFPAEQFNRFCEEEERIPVASIATNFYKPPHIIPAEGVEVIFSDDGVLIGGGYFPLSTTGVRRLQSVRYINSNPPSIEFGTVIRTMVRTSSATTNTYRTAETLRVPVSTDATKEAGEVVHRYQAIIDRL
;
A
#
# COMPACT_ATOMS: atom_id res chain seq x y z
N MET A 1 -27.48 6.09 3.62
CA MET A 1 -26.07 6.22 3.18
C MET A 1 -25.47 4.84 2.99
N LYS A 2 -25.12 4.42 1.76
CA LYS A 2 -24.40 3.15 1.54
C LYS A 2 -22.96 3.30 2.08
N ARG A 3 -22.61 2.58 3.15
CA ARG A 3 -21.21 2.50 3.61
C ARG A 3 -20.38 1.85 2.49
N ARG A 4 -19.31 2.51 2.04
CA ARG A 4 -18.36 1.93 1.07
C ARG A 4 -17.29 1.15 1.83
N ARG A 5 -16.86 -0.01 1.30
CA ARG A 5 -15.71 -0.74 1.83
C ARG A 5 -14.44 0.09 1.61
N ALA A 6 -13.68 0.33 2.67
CA ALA A 6 -12.33 0.86 2.55
C ALA A 6 -11.43 -0.25 2.03
N ARG A 7 -11.08 -0.20 0.73
CA ARG A 7 -10.16 -1.14 0.09
C ARG A 7 -9.02 -0.38 -0.57
N SER A 8 -7.83 -0.97 -0.57
CA SER A 8 -6.62 -0.45 -1.20
C SER A 8 -6.06 -1.46 -2.18
N SER A 9 -5.51 -0.96 -3.30
CA SER A 9 -4.77 -1.81 -4.24
C SER A 9 -3.30 -1.97 -3.86
N GLY A 10 -2.90 -1.48 -2.67
CA GLY A 10 -1.51 -1.37 -2.26
C GLY A 10 -0.77 -0.30 -3.06
N VAL A 11 0.54 -0.22 -2.85
CA VAL A 11 1.43 0.56 -3.72
C VAL A 11 1.55 -0.20 -5.03
N ARG A 12 1.23 0.44 -6.17
CA ARG A 12 1.34 -0.17 -7.52
C ARG A 12 2.24 0.67 -8.41
N ASN A 13 2.94 0.01 -9.34
CA ASN A 13 3.75 0.64 -10.37
C ASN A 13 4.67 1.76 -9.83
N PRO A 14 5.57 1.45 -8.87
CA PRO A 14 6.40 2.47 -8.24
C PRO A 14 7.29 3.21 -9.24
N VAL A 15 7.72 2.56 -10.33
CA VAL A 15 8.46 3.19 -11.44
C VAL A 15 7.63 4.28 -12.10
N ARG A 16 6.39 3.98 -12.52
CA ARG A 16 5.49 4.96 -13.15
C ARG A 16 5.23 6.15 -12.23
N ASN A 17 4.99 5.89 -10.93
CA ASN A 17 4.74 6.96 -9.97
C ASN A 17 6.00 7.81 -9.75
N ALA A 18 7.18 7.21 -9.63
CA ALA A 18 8.44 7.95 -9.55
C ALA A 18 8.64 8.84 -10.78
N VAL A 19 8.47 8.30 -11.99
CA VAL A 19 8.56 9.11 -13.22
C VAL A 19 7.57 10.28 -13.20
N LEU A 20 6.30 10.02 -12.85
CA LEU A 20 5.27 11.06 -12.80
C LEU A 20 5.64 12.18 -11.80
N PHE A 21 6.00 11.84 -10.57
CA PHE A 21 6.37 12.83 -9.55
C PHE A 21 7.69 13.54 -9.89
N GLY A 22 8.62 12.86 -10.54
CA GLY A 22 9.85 13.48 -11.07
C GLY A 22 9.54 14.52 -12.13
N LEU A 23 8.68 14.21 -13.11
CA LEU A 23 8.27 15.16 -14.14
C LEU A 23 7.52 16.35 -13.56
N ILE A 24 6.57 16.13 -12.65
CA ILE A 24 5.85 17.23 -11.98
C ILE A 24 6.84 18.12 -11.21
N THR A 25 7.81 17.53 -10.51
CA THR A 25 8.85 18.29 -9.80
C THR A 25 9.60 19.23 -10.75
N VAL A 26 10.06 18.72 -11.90
CA VAL A 26 10.80 19.53 -12.88
C VAL A 26 9.93 20.67 -13.42
N VAL A 27 8.71 20.38 -13.84
CA VAL A 27 7.77 21.40 -14.36
C VAL A 27 7.49 22.46 -13.28
N SER A 28 7.28 22.06 -12.03
CA SER A 28 7.02 22.98 -10.93
C SER A 28 8.22 23.86 -10.60
N ILE A 29 9.45 23.35 -10.65
CA ILE A 29 10.65 24.18 -10.51
C ILE A 29 10.72 25.22 -11.62
N VAL A 30 10.45 24.82 -12.88
CA VAL A 30 10.42 25.76 -14.01
C VAL A 30 9.36 26.84 -13.80
N LEU A 31 8.15 26.49 -13.35
CA LEU A 31 7.09 27.47 -13.05
C LEU A 31 7.49 28.45 -11.94
N VAL A 32 8.17 27.97 -10.90
CA VAL A 32 8.71 28.85 -9.83
C VAL A 32 9.73 29.82 -10.40
N LEU A 33 10.68 29.34 -11.22
CA LEU A 33 11.70 30.19 -11.84
C LEU A 33 11.09 31.25 -12.75
N LEU A 34 10.13 30.86 -13.61
CA LEU A 34 9.40 31.77 -14.48
C LEU A 34 8.57 32.79 -13.68
N GLY A 35 7.91 32.35 -12.61
CA GLY A 35 7.15 33.24 -11.73
C GLY A 35 8.04 34.26 -11.00
N VAL A 36 9.25 33.87 -10.60
CA VAL A 36 10.24 34.81 -10.04
C VAL A 36 10.72 35.81 -11.08
N ALA A 37 10.96 35.37 -12.33
CA ALA A 37 11.35 36.26 -13.42
C ALA A 37 10.25 37.28 -13.76
N ASP A 38 9.00 36.82 -13.90
CA ASP A 38 7.81 37.65 -14.14
C ASP A 38 7.61 38.69 -13.03
N MET A 39 7.78 38.33 -11.76
CA MET A 39 7.71 39.28 -10.64
C MET A 39 8.78 40.37 -10.73
N ARG A 40 10.00 40.01 -11.15
CA ARG A 40 11.11 40.96 -11.32
C ARG A 40 10.85 41.92 -12.49
N GLU A 41 10.31 41.41 -13.59
CA GLU A 41 10.02 42.23 -14.78
C GLU A 41 8.82 43.17 -14.56
N THR A 42 7.79 42.69 -13.87
CA THR A 42 6.54 43.45 -13.67
C THR A 42 6.52 44.28 -12.37
N ASN A 43 7.56 44.18 -11.53
CA ASN A 43 7.61 44.74 -10.17
C ASN A 43 6.39 44.37 -9.31
N ARG A 44 5.76 43.22 -9.59
CA ARG A 44 4.64 42.70 -8.79
C ARG A 44 5.15 41.89 -7.61
N THR A 45 4.40 41.91 -6.52
CA THR A 45 4.69 41.14 -5.30
C THR A 45 4.30 39.66 -5.39
N GLY A 46 3.68 39.24 -6.48
CA GLY A 46 3.29 37.84 -6.69
C GLY A 46 3.11 37.51 -8.18
N SER A 47 3.28 36.23 -8.50
CA SER A 47 3.00 35.67 -9.83
C SER A 47 2.14 34.40 -9.69
N PRO A 48 1.09 34.23 -10.51
CA PRO A 48 0.28 33.01 -10.50
C PRO A 48 1.11 31.77 -10.84
N LEU A 49 2.18 31.91 -11.63
CA LEU A 49 3.11 30.82 -11.96
C LEU A 49 3.87 30.35 -10.72
N LEU A 50 4.32 31.30 -9.89
CA LEU A 50 5.00 31.00 -8.63
C LEU A 50 4.06 30.28 -7.67
N ALA A 51 2.81 30.76 -7.52
CA ALA A 51 1.83 30.12 -6.66
C ALA A 51 1.50 28.68 -7.09
N LEU A 52 1.35 28.46 -8.41
CA LEU A 52 1.07 27.13 -8.97
C LEU A 52 2.26 26.17 -8.86
N GLY A 53 3.49 26.67 -9.04
CA GLY A 53 4.71 25.88 -9.01
C GLY A 53 5.22 25.55 -7.61
N LEU A 54 5.01 26.43 -6.63
CA LEU A 54 5.66 26.31 -5.32
C LEU A 54 5.26 25.05 -4.57
N PHE A 55 3.96 24.76 -4.48
CA PHE A 55 3.48 23.65 -3.67
C PHE A 55 3.91 22.27 -4.21
N PRO A 56 3.74 21.96 -5.52
CA PRO A 56 4.24 20.69 -6.03
C PRO A 56 5.77 20.63 -6.08
N ALA A 57 6.49 21.75 -6.24
CA ALA A 57 7.96 21.77 -6.15
C ALA A 57 8.46 21.34 -4.76
N LEU A 58 7.70 21.59 -3.70
CA LEU A 58 8.04 21.16 -2.33
C LEU A 58 7.62 19.72 -2.05
N LEU A 59 6.42 19.30 -2.47
CA LEU A 59 5.89 17.98 -2.12
C LEU A 59 6.30 16.85 -3.07
N CYS A 60 6.37 17.10 -4.38
CA CYS A 60 6.66 16.05 -5.35
C CYS A 60 8.05 15.40 -5.19
N PRO A 61 9.12 16.12 -4.79
CA PRO A 61 10.40 15.48 -4.49
C PRO A 61 10.30 14.42 -3.38
N ILE A 62 9.48 14.67 -2.35
CA ILE A 62 9.29 13.73 -1.23
C ILE A 62 8.63 12.44 -1.75
N PHE A 63 7.57 12.57 -2.55
CA PHE A 63 6.92 11.42 -3.17
C PHE A 63 7.83 10.71 -4.18
N PHE A 64 8.62 11.45 -4.95
CA PHE A 64 9.61 10.89 -5.87
C PHE A 64 10.60 9.98 -5.14
N ILE A 65 11.24 10.48 -4.07
CA ILE A 65 12.18 9.71 -3.24
C ILE A 65 11.47 8.51 -2.59
N HIS A 66 10.24 8.70 -2.10
CA HIS A 66 9.43 7.62 -1.55
C HIS A 66 9.24 6.48 -2.56
N TYR A 67 8.86 6.78 -3.80
CA TYR A 67 8.67 5.76 -4.84
C TYR A 67 9.98 5.15 -5.33
N LEU A 68 11.08 5.89 -5.38
CA LEU A 68 12.41 5.33 -5.67
C LEU A 68 12.80 4.23 -4.66
N SER A 69 12.52 4.45 -3.37
CA SER A 69 12.71 3.43 -2.34
C SER A 69 11.85 2.19 -2.62
N LYS A 70 10.57 2.38 -3.00
CA LYS A 70 9.67 1.27 -3.35
C LYS A 70 10.08 0.49 -4.60
N ILE A 71 10.74 1.11 -5.58
CA ILE A 71 11.30 0.38 -6.73
C ILE A 71 12.29 -0.70 -6.27
N ARG A 72 13.15 -0.37 -5.28
CA ARG A 72 14.11 -1.35 -4.74
C ARG A 72 13.39 -2.52 -4.09
N VAL A 73 12.41 -2.25 -3.23
CA VAL A 73 11.60 -3.29 -2.57
C VAL A 73 10.96 -4.24 -3.59
N PHE A 74 10.30 -3.69 -4.62
CA PHE A 74 9.67 -4.49 -5.67
C PHE A 74 10.69 -5.36 -6.41
N ARG A 75 11.80 -4.76 -6.82
CA ARG A 75 12.87 -5.48 -7.51
C ARG A 75 13.43 -6.61 -6.64
N ASP A 76 13.68 -6.34 -5.37
CA ASP A 76 14.28 -7.28 -4.45
C ASP A 76 13.32 -8.47 -4.19
N MET A 77 12.01 -8.21 -4.03
CA MET A 77 10.98 -9.24 -3.92
C MET A 77 10.86 -10.08 -5.20
N HIS A 78 10.77 -9.46 -6.38
CA HIS A 78 10.65 -10.20 -7.65
C HIS A 78 11.91 -11.01 -7.99
N SER A 79 13.09 -10.51 -7.61
CA SER A 79 14.37 -11.22 -7.77
C SER A 79 14.57 -12.37 -6.78
N GLY A 80 13.69 -12.51 -5.78
CA GLY A 80 13.81 -13.51 -4.72
C GLY A 80 14.74 -13.13 -3.57
N ARG A 81 15.51 -12.02 -3.67
CA ARG A 81 16.48 -11.61 -2.64
C ARG A 81 15.86 -11.36 -1.26
N SER A 82 14.64 -10.84 -1.23
CA SER A 82 13.91 -10.58 0.02
C SER A 82 12.65 -11.44 0.14
N ALA A 83 12.47 -12.43 -0.73
CA ALA A 83 11.28 -13.26 -0.73
C ALA A 83 11.39 -14.38 0.30
N ILE A 84 10.43 -14.45 1.22
CA ILE A 84 10.27 -15.57 2.17
C ILE A 84 9.54 -16.72 1.50
N ALA A 85 8.46 -16.40 0.79
CA ALA A 85 7.65 -17.37 0.07
C ALA A 85 7.05 -16.71 -1.18
N ARG A 86 6.78 -17.53 -2.20
CA ARG A 86 6.19 -17.10 -3.46
C ARG A 86 5.31 -18.20 -4.00
N TRP A 87 4.11 -17.84 -4.42
CA TRP A 87 3.23 -18.74 -5.16
C TRP A 87 2.37 -17.94 -6.14
N THR A 88 1.83 -18.66 -7.12
CA THR A 88 0.87 -18.11 -8.08
C THR A 88 -0.49 -18.73 -7.80
N PHE A 89 -1.47 -17.89 -7.51
CA PHE A 89 -2.81 -18.33 -7.19
C PHE A 89 -3.64 -18.44 -8.49
N PRO A 90 -4.12 -19.63 -8.89
CA PRO A 90 -4.82 -19.79 -10.16
C PRO A 90 -6.04 -18.87 -10.28
N ALA A 91 -6.30 -18.36 -11.49
CA ALA A 91 -7.36 -17.38 -11.72
C ALA A 91 -8.74 -17.84 -11.21
N GLU A 92 -9.08 -19.11 -11.43
CA GLU A 92 -10.35 -19.70 -10.96
C GLU A 92 -10.46 -19.74 -9.43
N GLN A 93 -9.37 -20.11 -8.75
CA GLN A 93 -9.34 -20.09 -7.28
C GLN A 93 -9.40 -18.65 -6.76
N PHE A 94 -8.74 -17.71 -7.45
CA PHE A 94 -8.76 -16.29 -7.11
C PHE A 94 -10.15 -15.67 -7.26
N ASN A 95 -10.90 -16.05 -8.29
CA ASN A 95 -12.31 -15.68 -8.44
C ASN A 95 -13.13 -16.16 -7.24
N ARG A 96 -12.99 -17.44 -6.87
CA ARG A 96 -13.67 -18.01 -5.69
C ARG A 96 -13.31 -17.26 -4.41
N PHE A 97 -12.03 -16.96 -4.19
CA PHE A 97 -11.59 -16.10 -3.08
C PHE A 97 -12.29 -14.73 -3.08
N CYS A 98 -12.36 -14.07 -4.24
CA CYS A 98 -13.02 -12.77 -4.36
C CYS A 98 -14.53 -12.86 -4.05
N GLU A 99 -15.21 -13.89 -4.52
CA GLU A 99 -16.63 -14.13 -4.23
C GLU A 99 -16.89 -14.36 -2.74
N GLU A 100 -16.06 -15.16 -2.06
CA GLU A 100 -16.15 -15.35 -0.61
C GLU A 100 -15.94 -14.03 0.16
N GLU A 101 -14.94 -13.26 -0.25
CA GLU A 101 -14.64 -11.95 0.33
C GLU A 101 -15.76 -10.92 0.08
N GLU A 102 -16.49 -11.05 -1.02
CA GLU A 102 -17.68 -10.22 -1.29
C GLU A 102 -18.85 -10.54 -0.37
N ARG A 103 -18.99 -11.78 0.11
CA ARG A 103 -20.05 -12.18 1.07
C ARG A 103 -19.85 -11.57 2.46
N ILE A 104 -18.63 -11.15 2.82
CA ILE A 104 -18.35 -10.54 4.12
C ILE A 104 -19.06 -9.19 4.25
N PRO A 105 -19.86 -8.94 5.31
CA PRO A 105 -20.56 -7.67 5.46
C PRO A 105 -19.62 -6.46 5.47
N VAL A 106 -20.00 -5.39 4.79
CA VAL A 106 -19.19 -4.14 4.66
C VAL A 106 -18.82 -3.52 6.02
N ALA A 107 -19.68 -3.66 7.02
CA ALA A 107 -19.47 -3.13 8.35
C ALA A 107 -18.64 -4.07 9.26
N SER A 108 -18.24 -5.24 8.75
CA SER A 108 -17.45 -6.20 9.51
C SER A 108 -16.00 -5.73 9.63
N ILE A 109 -15.42 -5.91 10.81
CA ILE A 109 -13.98 -5.72 11.07
C ILE A 109 -13.16 -6.73 10.24
N ALA A 110 -13.77 -7.84 9.84
CA ALA A 110 -13.19 -8.84 8.95
C ALA A 110 -13.17 -8.42 7.46
N THR A 111 -13.62 -7.20 7.12
CA THR A 111 -13.58 -6.74 5.73
C THR A 111 -12.13 -6.68 5.26
N ASN A 112 -11.81 -7.44 4.23
CA ASN A 112 -10.48 -7.42 3.64
C ASN A 112 -10.19 -6.07 2.97
N PHE A 113 -9.08 -5.48 3.39
CA PHE A 113 -8.51 -4.24 2.89
C PHE A 113 -7.98 -4.38 1.47
N TYR A 114 -7.66 -5.58 1.02
CA TYR A 114 -7.20 -5.82 -0.34
C TYR A 114 -8.29 -5.48 -1.37
N LYS A 115 -7.91 -4.71 -2.38
CA LYS A 115 -8.69 -4.50 -3.61
C LYS A 115 -8.12 -5.39 -4.71
N PRO A 116 -8.86 -6.42 -5.16
CA PRO A 116 -8.48 -7.24 -6.30
C PRO A 116 -8.22 -6.40 -7.57
N PRO A 117 -7.35 -6.87 -8.49
CA PRO A 117 -7.18 -6.23 -9.79
C PRO A 117 -8.51 -6.24 -10.56
N HIS A 118 -8.71 -5.24 -11.41
CA HIS A 118 -9.94 -5.14 -12.20
C HIS A 118 -10.07 -6.28 -13.22
N ILE A 119 -8.95 -6.68 -13.80
CA ILE A 119 -8.82 -7.81 -14.71
C ILE A 119 -7.89 -8.81 -14.02
N ILE A 120 -8.39 -10.02 -13.80
CA ILE A 120 -7.61 -11.10 -13.20
C ILE A 120 -6.79 -11.75 -14.33
N PRO A 121 -5.46 -11.83 -14.22
CA PRO A 121 -4.64 -12.44 -15.26
C PRO A 121 -4.97 -13.93 -15.43
N ALA A 122 -4.88 -14.44 -16.66
CA ALA A 122 -5.23 -15.83 -16.97
C ALA A 122 -4.24 -16.82 -16.33
N GLU A 123 -2.98 -16.41 -16.21
CA GLU A 123 -1.90 -17.10 -15.51
C GLU A 123 -2.09 -17.13 -13.98
N GLY A 124 -3.06 -16.39 -13.46
CA GLY A 124 -3.32 -16.26 -12.03
C GLY A 124 -2.70 -15.02 -11.40
N VAL A 125 -2.79 -14.96 -10.07
CA VAL A 125 -2.34 -13.82 -9.27
C VAL A 125 -1.10 -14.23 -8.49
N GLU A 126 0.02 -13.60 -8.79
CA GLU A 126 1.25 -13.78 -8.03
C GLU A 126 1.13 -13.19 -6.62
N VAL A 127 1.63 -13.95 -5.65
CA VAL A 127 1.77 -13.57 -4.26
C VAL A 127 3.23 -13.79 -3.82
N ILE A 128 3.88 -12.75 -3.30
CA ILE A 128 5.25 -12.80 -2.77
C ILE A 128 5.26 -12.22 -1.36
N PHE A 129 5.80 -12.94 -0.39
CA PHE A 129 6.02 -12.47 0.98
C PHE A 129 7.46 -12.06 1.19
N SER A 130 7.68 -11.03 2.00
CA SER A 130 8.99 -10.55 2.47
C SER A 130 8.89 -10.16 3.93
N ASP A 131 10.01 -9.92 4.62
CA ASP A 131 9.96 -9.53 6.03
C ASP A 131 9.18 -8.21 6.26
N ASP A 132 9.17 -7.33 5.26
CA ASP A 132 8.56 -5.99 5.36
C ASP A 132 7.13 -5.90 4.81
N GLY A 133 6.63 -6.96 4.16
CA GLY A 133 5.31 -6.91 3.54
C GLY A 133 5.02 -8.01 2.53
N VAL A 134 3.85 -7.88 1.91
CA VAL A 134 3.35 -8.81 0.89
C VAL A 134 3.06 -8.07 -0.40
N LEU A 135 3.44 -8.68 -1.52
CA LEU A 135 3.10 -8.24 -2.86
C LEU A 135 2.05 -9.21 -3.43
N ILE A 136 0.87 -8.71 -3.75
CA ILE A 136 -0.25 -9.50 -4.28
C ILE A 136 -0.81 -8.82 -5.53
N GLY A 137 -0.80 -9.52 -6.67
CA GLY A 137 -1.31 -8.98 -7.94
C GLY A 137 -0.64 -7.67 -8.36
N GLY A 138 0.65 -7.53 -8.08
CA GLY A 138 1.45 -6.33 -8.34
C GLY A 138 1.18 -5.15 -7.39
N GLY A 139 0.38 -5.34 -6.34
CA GLY A 139 0.18 -4.39 -5.25
C GLY A 139 1.00 -4.75 -4.02
N TYR A 140 1.87 -3.86 -3.57
CA TYR A 140 2.64 -4.05 -2.34
C TYR A 140 1.92 -3.48 -1.12
N PHE A 141 1.80 -4.30 -0.09
CA PHE A 141 1.18 -3.98 1.20
C PHE A 141 2.26 -4.08 2.28
N PRO A 142 2.73 -2.94 2.83
CA PRO A 142 3.69 -2.96 3.91
C PRO A 142 3.05 -3.57 5.17
N LEU A 143 3.76 -4.50 5.79
CA LEU A 143 3.39 -5.16 7.04
C LEU A 143 4.39 -4.78 8.15
N SER A 144 4.62 -3.48 8.28
CA SER A 144 5.53 -2.93 9.28
C SER A 144 5.02 -3.20 10.69
N THR A 145 5.93 -3.55 11.59
CA THR A 145 5.66 -3.66 13.03
C THR A 145 5.80 -2.33 13.78
N THR A 146 6.30 -1.30 13.11
CA THR A 146 6.51 0.04 13.66
C THR A 146 5.77 1.10 12.85
N GLY A 147 5.63 2.30 13.43
CA GLY A 147 5.03 3.45 12.76
C GLY A 147 3.51 3.54 12.88
N VAL A 148 2.92 4.33 11.98
CA VAL A 148 1.49 4.73 12.01
C VAL A 148 0.55 3.56 11.73
N ARG A 149 0.95 2.65 10.83
CA ARG A 149 0.24 1.40 10.52
C ARG A 149 1.09 0.23 10.98
N ARG A 150 0.64 -0.45 12.04
CA ARG A 150 1.38 -1.53 12.69
C ARG A 150 0.67 -2.87 12.50
N LEU A 151 1.43 -3.90 12.09
CA LEU A 151 1.02 -5.29 12.15
C LEU A 151 0.85 -5.72 13.62
N GLN A 152 -0.31 -6.30 13.93
CA GLN A 152 -0.68 -6.74 15.28
C GLN A 152 -0.91 -8.23 15.39
N SER A 153 -1.42 -8.86 14.34
CA SER A 153 -1.68 -10.29 14.34
C SER A 153 -1.47 -10.88 12.96
N VAL A 154 -1.10 -12.16 12.94
CA VAL A 154 -1.08 -12.99 11.75
C VAL A 154 -1.72 -14.33 12.09
N ARG A 155 -2.52 -14.88 11.19
CA ARG A 155 -3.07 -16.24 11.37
C ARG A 155 -3.38 -16.90 10.04
N TYR A 156 -3.24 -18.22 10.02
CA TYR A 156 -3.73 -19.05 8.93
C TYR A 156 -5.23 -19.26 9.08
N ILE A 157 -5.98 -19.05 8.00
CA ILE A 157 -7.42 -19.30 7.92
C ILE A 157 -7.64 -20.49 6.99
N ASN A 158 -8.13 -21.58 7.56
CA ASN A 158 -8.49 -22.78 6.81
C ASN A 158 -9.87 -22.62 6.14
N SER A 159 -9.99 -21.64 5.24
CA SER A 159 -11.16 -21.40 4.37
C SER A 159 -11.01 -22.14 3.03
N ASN A 160 -11.99 -22.01 2.13
CA ASN A 160 -11.93 -22.58 0.79
C ASN A 160 -12.18 -21.52 -0.30
N PRO A 161 -11.14 -20.79 -0.73
CA PRO A 161 -9.72 -21.16 -0.60
C PRO A 161 -9.06 -20.72 0.72
N PRO A 162 -7.97 -21.38 1.14
CA PRO A 162 -7.26 -21.00 2.36
C PRO A 162 -6.62 -19.62 2.21
N SER A 163 -6.43 -18.92 3.33
CA SER A 163 -5.85 -17.58 3.32
C SER A 163 -5.00 -17.29 4.57
N ILE A 164 -4.08 -16.36 4.46
CA ILE A 164 -3.38 -15.76 5.61
C ILE A 164 -4.04 -14.42 5.91
N GLU A 165 -4.44 -14.24 7.16
CA GLU A 165 -5.03 -13.00 7.65
C GLU A 165 -4.00 -12.22 8.47
N PHE A 166 -3.74 -10.98 8.06
CA PHE A 166 -2.92 -10.00 8.77
C PHE A 166 -3.82 -8.93 9.39
N GLY A 167 -3.86 -8.86 10.71
CA GLY A 167 -4.50 -7.77 11.44
C GLY A 167 -3.52 -6.60 11.58
N THR A 168 -3.89 -5.45 11.06
CA THR A 168 -3.12 -4.21 11.17
C THR A 168 -3.92 -3.14 11.90
N VAL A 169 -3.26 -2.26 12.63
CA VAL A 169 -3.89 -1.11 13.28
C VAL A 169 -3.23 0.18 12.81
N ILE A 170 -4.06 1.11 12.37
CA ILE A 170 -3.68 2.47 12.02
C ILE A 170 -3.98 3.37 13.22
N ARG A 171 -3.00 4.16 13.66
CA ARG A 171 -3.18 5.22 14.67
C ARG A 171 -3.28 6.57 13.98
N THR A 172 -4.46 7.15 13.95
CA THR A 172 -4.67 8.48 13.37
C THR A 172 -4.87 9.49 14.48
N MET A 173 -4.00 10.51 14.55
CA MET A 173 -4.22 11.67 15.40
C MET A 173 -5.09 12.67 14.65
N VAL A 174 -6.25 12.98 15.21
CA VAL A 174 -7.16 13.99 14.68
C VAL A 174 -7.22 15.12 15.69
N ARG A 175 -6.95 16.34 15.21
CA ARG A 175 -7.13 17.55 16.02
C ARG A 175 -8.63 17.80 16.16
N THR A 176 -9.15 17.68 17.38
CA THR A 176 -10.58 17.89 17.68
C THR A 176 -10.85 19.33 18.10
N SER A 177 -9.84 20.09 18.52
CA SER A 177 -9.93 21.53 18.82
C SER A 177 -8.57 22.22 18.67
N SER A 178 -8.52 23.54 18.88
CA SER A 178 -7.24 24.28 18.90
C SER A 178 -6.25 23.77 19.95
N ALA A 179 -6.72 23.14 21.04
CA ALA A 179 -5.89 22.66 22.15
C ALA A 179 -5.93 21.13 22.37
N THR A 180 -6.78 20.39 21.63
CA THR A 180 -7.02 18.97 21.89
C THR A 180 -6.79 18.11 20.65
N THR A 181 -6.04 17.04 20.84
CA THR A 181 -5.84 15.97 19.85
C THR A 181 -6.45 14.68 20.39
N ASN A 182 -7.26 14.01 19.58
CA ASN A 182 -7.75 12.68 19.87
C ASN A 182 -7.03 11.65 18.99
N THR A 183 -6.72 10.49 19.55
CA THR A 183 -6.08 9.40 18.81
C THR A 183 -7.12 8.33 18.51
N TYR A 184 -7.39 8.13 17.23
CA TYR A 184 -8.28 7.08 16.74
C TYR A 184 -7.45 5.87 16.33
N ARG A 185 -7.93 4.68 16.70
CA ARG A 185 -7.36 3.40 16.25
C ARG A 185 -8.33 2.77 15.28
N THR A 186 -7.85 2.48 14.08
CA THR A 186 -8.63 1.78 13.04
C THR A 186 -7.98 0.43 12.80
N ALA A 187 -8.72 -0.65 13.07
CA ALA A 187 -8.29 -1.99 12.71
C ALA A 187 -8.59 -2.25 11.23
N GLU A 188 -7.62 -2.79 10.52
CA GLU A 188 -7.72 -3.21 9.13
C GLU A 188 -7.24 -4.65 9.00
N THR A 189 -7.96 -5.43 8.21
CA THR A 189 -7.63 -6.83 7.96
C THR A 189 -7.13 -6.98 6.53
N LEU A 190 -5.93 -7.52 6.31
CA LEU A 190 -5.45 -7.91 4.99
C LEU A 190 -5.51 -9.44 4.90
N ARG A 191 -6.34 -9.97 4.00
CA ARG A 191 -6.35 -11.40 3.68
C ARG A 191 -5.69 -11.67 2.35
N VAL A 192 -4.76 -12.61 2.38
CA VAL A 192 -3.97 -13.02 1.22
C VAL A 192 -4.28 -14.48 0.93
N PRO A 193 -4.75 -14.83 -0.28
CA PRO A 193 -5.07 -16.21 -0.62
C PRO A 193 -3.82 -17.08 -0.66
N VAL A 194 -3.96 -18.33 -0.23
CA VAL A 194 -2.92 -19.36 -0.21
C VAL A 194 -3.29 -20.41 -1.24
N SER A 195 -2.36 -20.69 -2.16
CA SER A 195 -2.55 -21.78 -3.11
C SER A 195 -2.59 -23.13 -2.37
N THR A 196 -3.42 -24.07 -2.82
CA THR A 196 -3.60 -25.35 -2.12
C THR A 196 -2.29 -26.14 -1.98
N ASP A 197 -1.39 -26.02 -2.96
CA ASP A 197 -0.04 -26.59 -2.96
C ASP A 197 0.96 -25.83 -2.08
N ALA A 198 0.67 -24.57 -1.71
CA ALA A 198 1.53 -23.70 -0.90
C ALA A 198 1.18 -23.70 0.60
N THR A 199 0.41 -24.68 1.08
CA THR A 199 -0.09 -24.73 2.46
C THR A 199 1.05 -24.82 3.48
N LYS A 200 2.13 -25.54 3.15
CA LYS A 200 3.30 -25.70 4.03
C LYS A 200 4.06 -24.38 4.15
N GLU A 201 4.36 -23.75 3.03
CA GLU A 201 5.02 -22.44 2.92
C GLU A 201 4.21 -21.35 3.62
N ALA A 202 2.89 -21.40 3.54
CA ALA A 202 2.01 -20.50 4.26
C ALA A 202 2.15 -20.64 5.79
N GLY A 203 2.32 -21.87 6.29
CA GLY A 203 2.62 -22.11 7.71
C GLY A 203 3.94 -21.45 8.14
N GLU A 204 4.98 -21.55 7.32
CA GLU A 204 6.28 -20.91 7.56
C GLU A 204 6.17 -19.37 7.56
N VAL A 205 5.40 -18.80 6.63
CA VAL A 205 5.09 -17.36 6.59
C VAL A 205 4.41 -16.91 7.88
N VAL A 206 3.34 -17.61 8.30
CA VAL A 206 2.61 -17.28 9.54
C VAL A 206 3.54 -17.34 10.75
N HIS A 207 4.31 -18.41 10.89
CA HIS A 207 5.28 -18.56 11.98
C HIS A 207 6.31 -17.43 11.99
N ARG A 208 6.85 -17.05 10.83
CA ARG A 208 7.85 -15.99 10.72
C ARG A 208 7.29 -14.62 11.11
N TYR A 209 6.10 -14.26 10.62
CA TYR A 209 5.48 -13.00 11.02
C TYR A 209 5.06 -12.99 12.50
N GLN A 210 4.64 -14.12 13.05
CA GLN A 210 4.32 -14.22 14.48
C GLN A 210 5.59 -13.95 15.31
N ALA A 211 6.72 -14.58 14.95
CA ALA A 211 8.00 -14.33 15.61
C ALA A 211 8.47 -12.87 15.49
N ILE A 212 8.15 -12.18 14.39
CA ILE A 212 8.44 -10.74 14.22
C ILE A 212 7.55 -9.89 15.15
N ILE A 213 6.28 -10.27 15.32
CA ILE A 213 5.34 -9.58 16.23
C ILE A 213 5.75 -9.76 17.69
N ASP A 214 6.17 -10.96 18.09
CA ASP A 214 6.49 -11.30 19.48
C ASP A 214 7.78 -10.64 20.00
N ARG A 215 8.62 -10.10 19.11
CA ARG A 215 9.88 -9.42 19.45
C ARG A 215 9.73 -7.94 19.84
N LEU A 216 8.50 -7.40 19.86
CA LEU A 216 8.20 -5.97 20.04
C LEU A 216 7.57 -5.65 21.39
#